data_AF-A0ABD4X015-F1
#
_entry.id   AF-A0ABD4X015-F1
#
_cell.length_a   1.000
_cell.length_b   1.000
_cell.length_c   1.000
_cell.angle_alpha   90.00
_cell.angle_beta   90.00
_cell.angle_gamma   90.00
#
_symmetry.space_group_name_H-M   'P 1'
#
loop_
_entity.id
_entity.type
_entity.pdbx_description
1 polymer ?
#
loop_
_entity_poly.entity_id
_entity_poly.type
_entity_poly.pdbx_seq_one_letter_code
_entity_poly.pdbx_strand_id
1 'polypeptide(L)' 'MFTDQNALKEYGTQHILDPESYSYSNLFINGVLQPSSNYSVQKGLLIINTEDIPLEKSPVILQMIKVI' A
#
# COMPACT_ATOMS: atom_id res chain seq x y z
N MET A 1 0.52 4.03 -9.37
CA MET A 1 -0.66 4.37 -8.54
C MET A 1 -1.50 3.12 -8.39
N PHE A 2 -1.99 2.86 -7.18
CA PHE A 2 -2.90 1.75 -6.87
C PHE A 2 -4.14 2.28 -6.15
N THR A 3 -5.29 1.71 -6.48
CA THR A 3 -6.59 2.00 -5.87
C THR A 3 -7.22 0.72 -5.35
N ASP A 4 -8.34 0.83 -4.64
CA ASP A 4 -9.13 -0.32 -4.21
C ASP A 4 -9.53 -1.25 -5.37
N GLN A 5 -9.66 -0.73 -6.60
CA GLN A 5 -9.97 -1.54 -7.79
C GLN A 5 -8.82 -2.46 -8.22
N ASN A 6 -7.59 -2.17 -7.78
CA ASN A 6 -6.42 -2.99 -8.03
C ASN A 6 -6.26 -4.13 -7.01
N ALA A 7 -7.12 -4.21 -6.00
CA ALA A 7 -7.06 -5.25 -4.99
C ALA A 7 -7.28 -6.65 -5.58
N LEU A 8 -6.49 -7.62 -5.12
CA LEU A 8 -6.63 -9.02 -5.48
C LEU A 8 -7.84 -9.62 -4.76
N LYS A 9 -8.87 -10.00 -5.53
CA LYS A 9 -10.15 -10.51 -5.01
C LYS A 9 -10.03 -11.78 -4.16
N GLU A 10 -8.97 -12.56 -4.36
CA GLU A 10 -8.71 -13.81 -3.63
C GLU A 10 -8.34 -13.58 -2.15
N TYR A 11 -7.93 -12.38 -1.77
CA TYR A 11 -7.61 -12.00 -0.38
C TYR A 11 -8.75 -11.20 0.29
N GLY A 12 -9.98 -11.41 -0.18
CA GLY A 12 -11.18 -10.73 0.32
C GLY A 12 -11.31 -9.28 -0.18
N THR A 13 -12.27 -8.57 0.41
CA THR A 13 -12.45 -7.14 0.12
C THR A 13 -11.41 -6.34 0.88
N GLN A 14 -10.50 -5.68 0.16
CA GLN A 14 -9.50 -4.81 0.75
C GLN A 14 -9.75 -3.35 0.36
N HIS A 15 -9.59 -2.46 1.33
CA HIS A 15 -9.73 -1.02 1.16
C HIS A 15 -8.50 -0.33 1.75
N ILE A 16 -7.97 0.65 1.02
CA ILE A 16 -6.92 1.52 1.54
C ILE A 16 -7.58 2.49 2.53
N LEU A 17 -7.27 2.33 3.81
CA LEU A 17 -7.87 3.12 4.89
C LEU A 17 -7.35 4.56 4.90
N ASP A 18 -8.11 5.42 5.55
CA ASP A 18 -7.68 6.79 5.85
C ASP A 18 -6.43 6.75 6.77
N PRO A 19 -5.33 7.46 6.44
CA PRO A 19 -4.15 7.57 7.30
C PRO A 19 -4.44 8.01 8.74
N GLU A 20 -5.51 8.76 8.98
CA GLU A 20 -5.90 9.18 10.34
C GLU A 20 -6.51 8.03 11.17
N SER A 21 -6.89 6.91 10.53
CA SER A 21 -7.56 5.79 11.19
C SER A 21 -6.61 4.74 11.80
N TYR A 22 -5.32 4.80 11.44
CA TYR A 22 -4.28 3.87 11.87
C TYR A 22 -3.02 4.63 12.35
N SER A 23 -2.11 3.94 13.02
CA SER A 23 -0.92 4.56 13.63
C SER A 23 0.23 4.69 12.65
N TYR A 24 0.46 3.66 11.85
CA TYR A 24 1.46 3.67 10.78
C TYR A 24 1.12 2.64 9.70
N SER A 25 1.75 2.78 8.54
CA SER A 25 1.67 1.80 7.47
C SER A 25 3.05 1.38 7.00
N ASN A 26 3.15 0.15 6.49
CA ASN A 26 4.34 -0.38 5.84
C ASN A 26 3.98 -0.78 4.41
N LEU A 27 4.78 -0.36 3.45
CA LEU A 27 4.66 -0.81 2.07
C LEU A 27 5.74 -1.85 1.76
N PHE A 28 5.33 -3.02 1.28
CA PHE A 28 6.21 -4.03 0.73
C PHE A 28 5.99 -4.15 -0.77
N ILE A 29 7.09 -4.07 -1.53
CA ILE A 29 7.11 -4.32 -2.97
C ILE A 29 8.02 -5.51 -3.22
N ASN A 30 7.48 -6.58 -3.80
CA ASN A 30 8.20 -7.83 -4.02
C ASN A 30 8.87 -8.37 -2.74
N GLY A 31 8.21 -8.22 -1.59
CA GLY A 31 8.73 -8.63 -0.29
C GLY A 31 9.74 -7.67 0.37
N VAL A 32 10.15 -6.59 -0.29
CA VAL A 32 11.09 -5.60 0.26
C VAL A 32 10.34 -4.43 0.89
N LEU A 33 10.63 -4.13 2.16
CA LEU A 33 10.09 -2.97 2.87
C LEU A 33 10.58 -1.67 2.21
N GLN A 34 9.64 -0.83 1.83
CA GLN A 34 9.91 0.46 1.23
C GLN A 34 10.06 1.54 2.32
N PRO A 35 11.03 2.45 2.20
CA PRO A 35 11.09 3.66 3.02
C PRO A 35 9.79 4.46 2.95
N SER A 36 9.36 5.05 4.07
CA SER A 36 8.13 5.85 4.12
C SER A 36 8.15 7.08 3.21
N SER A 37 9.33 7.59 2.83
CA SER A 37 9.47 8.66 1.84
C SER A 37 9.09 8.24 0.43
N ASN A 38 9.12 6.93 0.14
CA ASN A 38 8.95 6.41 -1.22
C ASN A 38 7.48 6.22 -1.61
N TYR A 39 6.55 6.45 -0.70
CA TYR A 39 5.13 6.32 -0.98
C TYR A 39 4.27 7.26 -0.14
N SER A 40 3.07 7.54 -0.66
CA SER A 40 2.05 8.31 0.03
C SER A 40 0.75 7.53 0.04
N VAL A 41 0.03 7.60 1.17
CA VAL A 41 -1.27 6.94 1.33
C VAL A 41 -2.35 8.00 1.53
N GLN A 42 -3.47 7.82 0.85
CA GLN A 42 -4.73 8.52 1.09
C GLN A 42 -5.85 7.48 1.11
N LYS A 43 -7.02 7.84 1.63
CA LYS A 43 -8.18 6.95 1.59
C LYS A 43 -8.46 6.48 0.15
N GLY A 44 -8.43 5.17 -0.07
CA GLY A 44 -8.64 4.53 -1.37
C GLY A 44 -7.47 4.63 -2.37
N LEU A 45 -6.32 5.18 -1.97
CA LEU A 45 -5.22 5.51 -2.88
C LEU A 45 -3.83 5.29 -2.27
N LEU A 46 -3.00 4.55 -3.00
CA LEU A 46 -1.57 4.39 -2.75
C LEU A 46 -0.76 4.94 -3.95
N ILE A 47 0.15 5.87 -3.66
CA ILE A 47 1.05 6.47 -4.64
C ILE A 47 2.47 6.02 -4.31
N ILE A 48 3.17 5.47 -5.30
CA ILE A 48 4.61 5.22 -5.23
C ILE A 48 5.29 6.45 -5.82
N ASN A 49 6.18 7.08 -5.06
CA ASN A 49 6.81 8.37 -5.37
C ASN A 49 8.22 8.20 -5.95
N THR A 50 8.54 7.02 -6.47
CA THR A 50 9.83 6.69 -7.08
C THR A 50 9.67 6.50 -8.58
N GLU A 51 10.75 6.71 -9.33
CA GLU A 51 10.79 6.37 -10.77
C GLU A 51 10.76 4.86 -10.99
N ASP A 52 11.23 4.08 -10.01
CA ASP A 52 11.21 2.63 -10.05
C ASP A 52 9.77 2.10 -10.01
N ILE A 53 9.37 1.50 -11.12
CA ILE A 53 8.07 0.85 -11.27
C ILE A 53 8.18 -0.58 -10.72
N PRO A 54 7.25 -1.03 -9.85
CA PRO A 54 7.20 -2.42 -9.44
C PRO A 54 7.22 -3.37 -10.65
N LEU A 55 8.01 -4.43 -10.58
CA LEU A 55 8.04 -5.46 -11.62
C LEU A 55 6.63 -5.96 -11.91
N GLU A 56 6.34 -6.23 -13.19
CA GLU A 56 5.05 -6.77 -13.59
C GLU A 56 4.75 -8.05 -12.80
N LYS A 57 3.53 -8.15 -12.23
CA LYS A 57 3.06 -9.25 -11.38
C LYS A 57 3.78 -9.40 -10.03
N SER A 58 4.66 -8.48 -9.65
CA SER A 58 5.20 -8.48 -8.28
C SER A 58 4.12 -8.09 -7.27
N PRO A 59 4.09 -8.73 -6.08
CA PRO A 59 3.11 -8.39 -5.06
C PRO A 59 3.42 -7.01 -4.47
N VAL A 60 2.36 -6.20 -4.32
CA VAL A 60 2.38 -4.92 -3.61
C VAL A 60 1.46 -5.06 -2.41
N ILE A 61 2.02 -4.96 -1.21
CA ILE A 61 1.30 -5.19 0.05
C ILE A 61 1.42 -3.95 0.92
N LEU A 62 0.28 -3.32 1.21
CA LEU A 62 0.18 -2.21 2.16
C LEU A 62 -0.38 -2.75 3.48
N GLN A 63 0.44 -2.76 4.53
CA GLN A 63 -0.03 -3.05 5.89
C GLN A 63 -0.40 -1.74 6.58
N MET A 64 -1.57 -1.70 7.21
CA MET A 64 -2.06 -0.55 7.99
C MET A 64 -2.27 -1.02 9.42
N ILE A 65 -1.50 -0.47 10.37
CA ILE A 65 -1.43 -0.97 11.74
C ILE A 65 -1.91 0.10 12.69
N LYS A 66 -2.87 -0.28 13.55
CA LYS A 66 -3.37 0.56 14.63
C LYS A 66 -2.85 0.05 15.96
N VAL A 67 -2.07 0.87 16.64
CA VAL A 67 -1.63 0.64 18.02
C VAL A 67 -2.62 1.35 18.94
N ILE A 68 -3.14 0.61 19.93
CA ILE A 68 -4.09 1.07 20.94
C ILE A 68 -3.41 1.28 22.30
#